data_AF-A0A7W2Q9P9-F1
#
_entry.id   AF-A0A7W2Q9P9-F1
#
_cell.length_a   1.000
_cell.length_b   1.000
_cell.length_c   1.000
_cell.angle_alpha   90.00
_cell.angle_beta   90.00
_cell.angle_gamma   90.00
#
_symmetry.space_group_name_H-M   'P 1'
#
loop_
_entity.id
_entity.type
_entity.pdbx_description
1 polymer ?
#
loop_
_entity_poly.entity_id
_entity_poly.type
_entity_poly.pdbx_seq_one_letter_code
_entity_poly.pdbx_strand_id
1 'polypeptide(L)'
;MDVQHEPVHDEMKEFLRQQGEAFEGRNYWLQHALGAENHWLFVQAYDAWKLELYLPACTGFLTGIEASLRNTMAQVKNPAPVENIEDISTLSNSLLRQARASGMVIDDLAFPGEQNFEVNLPTRSTHVELVKVRHTLCHGNILQYVRTEDGLGSFFTPECCRDLANNLHTISRNWVASLGAFRKKTLGLR
;
A
#
# COMPACT_ATOMS: atom_id res chain seq x y z
N MET A 1 44.43 14.30 -26.00
CA MET A 1 43.20 14.88 -26.57
C MET A 1 42.09 14.50 -25.62
N ASP A 2 41.78 15.41 -24.69
CA ASP A 2 40.65 15.23 -23.78
C ASP A 2 39.37 15.24 -24.61
N VAL A 3 38.61 14.16 -24.51
CA VAL A 3 37.23 14.12 -24.98
C VAL A 3 36.47 15.10 -24.10
N GLN A 4 36.19 16.28 -24.62
CA GLN A 4 35.27 17.22 -23.99
C GLN A 4 33.93 16.51 -23.83
N HIS A 5 33.64 16.04 -22.62
CA HIS A 5 32.32 15.58 -22.22
C HIS A 5 31.42 16.82 -22.29
N GLU A 6 30.54 16.89 -23.29
CA GLU A 6 29.61 18.00 -23.45
C GLU A 6 28.53 17.91 -22.35
N PRO A 7 28.50 18.84 -21.38
CA PRO A 7 27.63 18.75 -20.19
C PRO A 7 26.14 18.68 -20.53
N VAL A 8 25.73 19.24 -21.68
CA VAL A 8 24.34 19.20 -22.18
C VAL A 8 23.87 17.77 -22.50
N HIS A 9 24.78 16.92 -22.97
CA HIS A 9 24.46 15.53 -23.33
C HIS A 9 24.29 14.66 -22.08
N ASP A 10 24.99 14.96 -21.00
CA ASP A 10 24.86 14.24 -19.73
C ASP A 10 23.63 14.69 -18.92
N GLU A 11 23.31 15.99 -18.94
CA GLU A 11 22.07 16.52 -18.36
C GLU A 11 20.83 15.94 -19.06
N MET A 12 20.85 15.83 -20.40
CA MET A 12 19.76 15.22 -21.16
C MET A 12 19.57 13.73 -20.81
N LYS A 13 20.66 12.97 -20.69
CA LYS A 13 20.59 11.55 -20.29
C LYS A 13 20.02 11.39 -18.90
N GLU A 14 20.46 12.23 -17.96
CA GLU A 14 19.98 12.19 -16.58
C GLU A 14 18.48 12.54 -16.50
N PHE A 15 18.05 13.56 -17.25
CA PHE A 15 16.63 13.90 -17.37
C PHE A 15 15.80 12.73 -17.92
N LEU A 16 16.22 12.11 -19.02
CA LEU A 16 15.52 10.97 -19.62
C LEU A 16 15.48 9.76 -18.67
N ARG A 17 16.56 9.51 -17.92
CA ARG A 17 16.60 8.46 -16.89
C ARG A 17 15.56 8.72 -15.81
N GLN A 18 15.49 9.95 -15.29
CA GLN A 18 14.52 10.34 -14.27
C GLN A 18 13.08 10.21 -14.76
N GLN A 19 12.80 10.61 -16.02
CA GLN A 19 11.47 10.43 -16.62
C GLN A 19 11.11 8.95 -16.77
N GLY A 20 12.07 8.11 -17.19
CA GLY A 20 11.90 6.67 -17.26
C GLY A 20 11.57 6.05 -15.90
N GLU A 21 12.32 6.41 -14.86
CA GLU A 21 12.08 5.92 -13.49
C GLU A 21 10.73 6.37 -12.92
N ALA A 22 10.34 7.61 -13.19
CA ALA A 22 9.03 8.13 -12.80
C ALA A 22 7.89 7.37 -13.51
N PHE A 23 8.04 7.12 -14.81
CA PHE A 23 7.08 6.37 -15.61
C PHE A 23 6.94 4.92 -15.10
N GLU A 24 8.04 4.21 -14.91
CA GLU A 24 8.04 2.84 -14.40
C GLU A 24 7.47 2.75 -12.98
N GLY A 25 7.88 3.66 -12.10
CA GLY A 25 7.39 3.71 -10.72
C GLY A 25 5.88 3.91 -10.63
N ARG A 26 5.32 4.75 -11.49
CA ARG A 26 3.88 4.99 -11.55
C ARG A 26 3.11 3.85 -12.24
N ASN A 27 3.69 3.24 -13.27
CA ASN A 27 3.03 2.15 -14.01
C ASN A 27 3.11 0.78 -13.33
N TYR A 28 4.02 0.60 -12.38
CA TYR A 28 4.15 -0.60 -11.56
C TYR A 28 2.78 -1.11 -11.07
N TRP A 29 1.93 -0.22 -10.55
CA TRP A 29 0.62 -0.55 -9.99
C TRP A 29 -0.39 -1.11 -11.01
N LEU A 30 -0.19 -0.81 -12.30
CA LEU A 30 -1.04 -1.28 -13.39
C LEU A 30 -0.65 -2.69 -13.88
N GLN A 31 0.56 -3.16 -13.55
CA GLN A 31 1.13 -4.40 -14.09
C GLN A 31 0.68 -5.66 -13.34
N HIS A 32 -0.07 -5.51 -12.24
CA HIS A 32 -0.33 -6.57 -11.27
C HIS A 32 -1.74 -7.18 -11.29
N ALA A 33 -2.49 -7.10 -12.40
CA ALA A 33 -3.81 -7.75 -12.57
C ALA A 33 -4.81 -7.51 -11.41
N LEU A 34 -4.75 -6.33 -10.79
CA LEU A 34 -5.57 -5.97 -9.63
C LEU A 34 -7.04 -5.72 -9.98
N GLY A 35 -7.35 -5.53 -11.26
CA GLY A 35 -8.67 -5.08 -11.71
C GLY A 35 -8.80 -3.55 -11.75
N ALA A 36 -9.71 -3.07 -12.60
CA ALA A 36 -9.96 -1.65 -12.81
C ALA A 36 -10.54 -0.97 -11.55
N GLU A 37 -11.17 -1.75 -10.69
CA GLU A 37 -11.76 -1.31 -9.44
C GLU A 37 -10.73 -0.98 -8.34
N ASN A 38 -9.46 -1.42 -8.48
CA ASN A 38 -8.45 -1.29 -7.43
C ASN A 38 -7.23 -0.45 -7.82
N HIS A 39 -6.77 -0.54 -9.07
CA HIS A 39 -5.45 -0.05 -9.46
C HIS A 39 -5.23 1.46 -9.23
N TRP A 40 -6.25 2.30 -9.45
CA TRP A 40 -6.14 3.75 -9.26
C TRP A 40 -5.98 4.16 -7.80
N LEU A 41 -6.42 3.35 -6.84
CA LEU A 41 -6.22 3.61 -5.41
C LEU A 41 -4.71 3.61 -5.08
N PHE A 42 -3.96 2.67 -5.64
CA PHE A 42 -2.51 2.60 -5.47
C PHE A 42 -1.77 3.66 -6.28
N VAL A 43 -2.19 3.92 -7.52
CA VAL A 43 -1.57 4.97 -8.36
C VAL A 43 -1.69 6.34 -7.69
N GLN A 44 -2.87 6.70 -7.18
CA GLN A 44 -3.03 8.00 -6.51
C GLN A 44 -2.34 8.06 -5.15
N ALA A 45 -2.29 6.95 -4.40
CA ALA A 45 -1.50 6.87 -3.17
C ALA A 45 0.00 7.08 -3.43
N TYR A 46 0.52 6.51 -4.52
CA TYR A 46 1.89 6.69 -4.97
C TYR A 46 2.18 8.12 -5.44
N ASP A 47 1.28 8.71 -6.24
CA ASP A 47 1.39 10.10 -6.68
C ASP A 47 1.43 11.05 -5.45
N ALA A 48 0.55 10.81 -4.46
CA ALA A 48 0.57 11.54 -3.19
C ALA A 48 1.88 11.35 -2.40
N TRP A 49 2.39 10.11 -2.33
CA TRP A 49 3.66 9.81 -1.66
C TRP A 49 4.84 10.55 -2.31
N LYS A 50 4.89 10.58 -3.65
CA LYS A 50 5.92 11.30 -4.41
C LYS A 50 5.86 12.81 -4.22
N LEU A 51 4.67 13.35 -4.00
CA LEU A 51 4.45 14.78 -3.70
C LEU A 51 4.52 15.10 -2.20
N GLU A 52 4.98 14.15 -1.36
CA GLU A 52 5.12 14.29 0.09
C GLU A 52 3.78 14.59 0.82
N LEU A 53 2.66 14.27 0.18
CA LEU A 53 1.33 14.31 0.77
C LEU A 53 1.10 13.04 1.59
N TYR A 54 1.82 12.89 2.71
CA TYR A 54 1.92 11.63 3.45
C TYR A 54 0.59 11.12 4.02
N LEU A 55 -0.30 12.01 4.49
CA LEU A 55 -1.62 11.59 4.98
C LEU A 55 -2.48 10.98 3.86
N PRO A 56 -2.69 11.67 2.71
CA PRO A 56 -3.32 11.07 1.53
C PRO A 56 -2.65 9.79 1.04
N ALA A 57 -1.31 9.73 1.07
CA ALA A 57 -0.59 8.52 0.68
C ALA A 57 -0.92 7.34 1.59
N CYS A 58 -0.84 7.53 2.91
CA CYS A 58 -1.13 6.50 3.90
C CYS A 58 -2.57 5.97 3.76
N THR A 59 -3.55 6.86 3.71
CA THR A 59 -4.96 6.47 3.59
C THR A 59 -5.24 5.83 2.22
N GLY A 60 -4.63 6.32 1.15
CA GLY A 60 -4.72 5.74 -0.18
C GLY A 60 -4.19 4.31 -0.25
N PHE A 61 -2.99 4.06 0.28
CA PHE A 61 -2.39 2.71 0.33
C PHE A 61 -3.25 1.74 1.15
N LEU A 62 -3.71 2.17 2.34
CA LEU A 62 -4.59 1.35 3.18
C LEU A 62 -5.92 1.03 2.48
N THR A 63 -6.49 2.00 1.78
CA THR A 63 -7.73 1.82 1.00
C THR A 63 -7.50 0.87 -0.17
N GLY A 64 -6.38 1.01 -0.89
CA GLY A 64 -6.00 0.10 -1.97
C GLY A 64 -5.83 -1.35 -1.49
N ILE A 65 -5.15 -1.55 -0.36
CA ILE A 65 -4.99 -2.87 0.27
C ILE A 65 -6.36 -3.44 0.65
N GLU A 66 -7.20 -2.67 1.36
CA GLU A 66 -8.53 -3.12 1.79
C GLU A 66 -9.42 -3.46 0.60
N ALA A 67 -9.52 -2.57 -0.39
CA ALA A 67 -10.37 -2.76 -1.57
C ALA A 67 -9.92 -3.98 -2.39
N SER A 68 -8.62 -4.09 -2.68
CA SER A 68 -8.08 -5.21 -3.46
C SER A 68 -8.25 -6.56 -2.75
N LEU A 69 -8.08 -6.58 -1.43
CA LEU A 69 -8.35 -7.75 -0.60
C LEU A 69 -9.82 -8.13 -0.65
N ARG A 70 -10.73 -7.18 -0.42
CA ARG A 70 -12.19 -7.42 -0.39
C ARG A 70 -12.72 -7.88 -1.75
N ASN A 71 -12.32 -7.20 -2.83
CA ASN A 71 -12.66 -7.59 -4.20
C ASN A 71 -12.17 -9.00 -4.53
N THR A 72 -10.92 -9.32 -4.18
CA THR A 72 -10.39 -10.66 -4.44
C THR A 72 -11.13 -11.72 -3.63
N MET A 73 -11.43 -11.46 -2.36
CA MET A 73 -12.22 -12.37 -1.52
C MET A 73 -13.64 -12.60 -2.08
N ALA A 74 -14.29 -11.55 -2.59
CA ALA A 74 -15.58 -11.68 -3.26
C ALA A 74 -15.48 -12.60 -4.49
N GLN A 75 -14.46 -12.43 -5.33
CA GLN A 75 -14.25 -13.24 -6.54
C GLN A 75 -13.87 -14.69 -6.24
N VAL A 76 -13.11 -14.92 -5.17
CA VAL A 76 -12.80 -16.29 -4.71
C VAL A 76 -14.07 -17.01 -4.24
N LYS A 77 -14.96 -16.30 -3.54
CA LYS A 77 -16.24 -16.87 -3.07
C LYS A 77 -17.23 -17.08 -4.22
N ASN A 78 -17.28 -16.16 -5.17
CA ASN A 78 -18.12 -16.22 -6.35
C ASN A 78 -17.33 -15.74 -7.58
N PRO A 79 -16.87 -16.65 -8.46
CA PRO A 79 -16.07 -16.33 -9.66
C PRO A 79 -16.85 -15.59 -10.76
N ALA A 80 -17.35 -14.40 -10.43
CA ALA A 80 -18.09 -13.49 -11.29
C ALA A 80 -17.54 -12.06 -11.15
N PRO A 81 -17.85 -11.16 -12.10
CA PRO A 81 -17.59 -9.73 -11.90
C PRO A 81 -18.18 -9.25 -10.57
N VAL A 82 -17.39 -8.49 -9.79
CA VAL A 82 -17.84 -7.97 -8.51
C VAL A 82 -18.60 -6.67 -8.76
N GLU A 83 -19.89 -6.69 -8.44
CA GLU A 83 -20.73 -5.48 -8.53
C GLU A 83 -20.68 -4.66 -7.23
N ASN A 84 -20.53 -5.33 -6.08
CA ASN A 84 -20.51 -4.73 -4.77
C ASN A 84 -19.69 -5.58 -3.77
N ILE A 85 -19.05 -4.91 -2.81
CA ILE A 85 -18.26 -5.53 -1.73
C ILE A 85 -18.81 -5.23 -0.33
N GLU A 86 -20.01 -4.64 -0.21
CA GLU A 86 -20.64 -4.32 1.08
C GLU A 86 -20.77 -5.54 2.00
N ASP A 87 -21.04 -6.72 1.45
CA ASP A 87 -21.16 -7.97 2.21
C ASP A 87 -19.79 -8.55 2.65
N ILE A 88 -18.69 -8.00 2.15
CA ILE A 88 -17.34 -8.37 2.58
C ILE A 88 -16.92 -7.42 3.68
N SER A 89 -16.56 -7.96 4.85
CA SER A 89 -16.06 -7.18 5.98
C SER A 89 -14.89 -6.26 5.58
N THR A 90 -14.76 -5.12 6.25
CA THR A 90 -13.61 -4.22 6.12
C THR A 90 -12.31 -4.88 6.62
N LEU A 91 -11.16 -4.22 6.40
CA LEU A 91 -9.86 -4.73 6.80
C LEU A 91 -9.82 -5.03 8.30
N SER A 92 -9.62 -6.30 8.63
CA SER A 92 -9.64 -6.81 9.99
C SER A 92 -8.83 -8.10 10.07
N ASN A 93 -8.39 -8.49 11.28
CA ASN A 93 -7.75 -9.79 11.51
C ASN A 93 -8.60 -10.95 10.98
N SER A 94 -9.93 -10.87 11.08
CA SER A 94 -10.83 -11.90 10.58
C SER A 94 -10.76 -12.04 9.07
N LEU A 95 -10.79 -10.93 8.33
CA LEU A 95 -10.65 -10.93 6.88
C LEU A 95 -9.28 -11.46 6.45
N LEU A 96 -8.20 -11.03 7.12
CA LEU A 96 -6.84 -11.51 6.83
C LEU A 96 -6.72 -13.03 7.01
N ARG A 97 -7.31 -13.59 8.07
CA ARG A 97 -7.34 -15.05 8.26
C ARG A 97 -8.09 -15.78 7.16
N GLN A 98 -9.23 -15.25 6.71
CA GLN A 98 -10.00 -15.83 5.61
C GLN A 98 -9.22 -15.78 4.29
N ALA A 99 -8.51 -14.68 4.04
CA ALA A 99 -7.64 -14.52 2.88
C ALA A 99 -6.47 -15.50 2.90
N ARG A 100 -5.80 -15.66 4.06
CA ARG A 100 -4.76 -16.67 4.25
C ARG A 100 -5.29 -18.08 4.01
N ALA A 101 -6.47 -18.41 4.55
CA ALA A 101 -7.12 -19.70 4.34
C ALA A 101 -7.48 -19.95 2.87
N SER A 102 -7.67 -18.88 2.09
CA SER A 102 -7.89 -18.93 0.64
C SER A 102 -6.60 -19.01 -0.18
N GLY A 103 -5.43 -19.02 0.46
CA GLY A 103 -4.12 -19.13 -0.18
C GLY A 103 -3.45 -17.80 -0.54
N MET A 104 -3.95 -16.66 -0.07
CA MET A 104 -3.29 -15.36 -0.25
C MET A 104 -2.10 -15.21 0.70
N VAL A 105 -1.01 -14.59 0.22
CA VAL A 105 0.21 -14.34 0.99
C VAL A 105 0.03 -13.07 1.83
N ILE A 106 -0.72 -13.17 2.92
CA ILE A 106 -0.97 -12.02 3.79
C ILE A 106 0.28 -11.57 4.58
N ASP A 107 1.37 -12.33 4.54
CA ASP A 107 2.61 -12.01 5.24
C ASP A 107 3.29 -10.78 4.62
N ASP A 108 3.02 -10.52 3.34
CA ASP A 108 3.47 -9.30 2.65
C ASP A 108 2.83 -8.02 3.21
N LEU A 109 1.79 -8.17 4.04
CA LEU A 109 1.11 -7.07 4.72
C LEU A 109 1.69 -6.75 6.11
N ALA A 110 2.65 -7.55 6.59
CA ALA A 110 3.29 -7.30 7.88
C ALA A 110 4.18 -6.05 7.84
N PHE A 111 4.18 -5.28 8.93
CA PHE A 111 5.07 -4.14 9.04
C PHE A 111 6.52 -4.59 9.26
N PRO A 112 7.53 -3.83 8.76
CA PRO A 112 8.93 -4.13 9.05
C PRO A 112 9.19 -4.23 10.56
N GLY A 113 9.73 -5.38 11.00
CA GLY A 113 10.00 -5.64 12.41
C GLY A 113 8.79 -6.02 13.27
N GLU A 114 7.61 -6.26 12.67
CA GLU A 114 6.43 -6.72 13.42
C GLU A 114 6.63 -8.12 13.99
N GLN A 115 6.97 -8.21 15.28
CA GLN A 115 7.26 -9.50 15.94
C GLN A 115 6.00 -10.32 16.27
N ASN A 116 4.88 -9.66 16.50
CA ASN A 116 3.68 -10.28 17.06
C ASN A 116 2.60 -10.56 15.99
N PHE A 117 2.94 -10.58 14.70
CA PHE A 117 1.96 -10.79 13.63
C PHE A 117 1.18 -12.10 13.82
N GLU A 118 1.89 -13.22 13.93
CA GLU A 118 1.29 -14.56 14.10
C GLU A 118 0.53 -14.71 15.42
N VAL A 119 0.97 -14.01 16.46
CA VAL A 119 0.32 -14.02 17.78
C VAL A 119 -0.98 -13.21 17.76
N ASN A 120 -0.98 -12.07 17.08
CA ASN A 120 -2.10 -11.13 17.06
C ASN A 120 -3.19 -11.54 16.07
N LEU A 121 -2.82 -12.05 14.89
CA LEU A 121 -3.72 -12.45 13.81
C LEU A 121 -4.90 -13.35 14.26
N PRO A 122 -4.72 -14.40 15.09
CA PRO A 122 -5.84 -15.23 15.55
C PRO A 122 -6.81 -14.51 16.50
N THR A 123 -6.40 -13.40 17.10
CA THR A 123 -7.17 -12.70 18.14
C THR A 123 -8.16 -11.69 17.54
N ARG A 124 -9.23 -11.39 18.28
CA ARG A 124 -10.20 -10.34 17.94
C ARG A 124 -9.83 -8.97 18.50
N SER A 125 -9.24 -8.93 19.69
CA SER A 125 -8.97 -7.70 20.45
C SER A 125 -7.60 -7.10 20.14
N THR A 126 -6.62 -7.93 19.78
CA THR A 126 -5.26 -7.47 19.50
C THR A 126 -5.01 -7.50 18.00
N HIS A 127 -5.07 -6.33 17.38
CA HIS A 127 -4.91 -6.19 15.94
C HIS A 127 -3.44 -6.35 15.49
N VAL A 128 -3.23 -6.92 14.31
CA VAL A 128 -1.95 -6.79 13.59
C VAL A 128 -1.72 -5.34 13.20
N GLU A 129 -0.48 -4.94 12.94
CA GLU A 129 -0.11 -3.54 12.81
C GLU A 129 -0.85 -2.83 11.67
N LEU A 130 -1.00 -3.49 10.52
CA LEU A 130 -1.76 -2.94 9.40
C LEU A 130 -3.21 -2.57 9.79
N VAL A 131 -3.89 -3.47 10.53
CA VAL A 131 -5.28 -3.25 10.97
C VAL A 131 -5.33 -2.12 12.00
N LYS A 132 -4.36 -2.06 12.92
CA LYS A 132 -4.23 -0.95 13.89
C LYS A 132 -4.08 0.38 13.19
N VAL A 133 -3.13 0.50 12.25
CA VAL A 133 -2.87 1.72 11.49
C VAL A 133 -4.12 2.16 10.74
N ARG A 134 -4.81 1.22 10.06
CA ARG A 134 -6.07 1.50 9.37
C ARG A 134 -7.12 2.08 10.32
N HIS A 135 -7.34 1.44 11.47
CA HIS A 135 -8.28 1.95 12.46
C HIS A 135 -7.87 3.33 12.96
N THR A 136 -6.61 3.51 13.35
CA THR A 136 -6.11 4.77 13.87
C THR A 136 -6.32 5.92 12.88
N LEU A 137 -5.89 5.78 11.63
CA LEU A 137 -6.01 6.85 10.64
C LEU A 137 -7.47 7.10 10.24
N CYS A 138 -8.27 6.06 10.01
CA CYS A 138 -9.68 6.23 9.60
C CYS A 138 -10.57 6.76 10.73
N HIS A 139 -10.19 6.58 12.00
CA HIS A 139 -10.87 7.20 13.14
C HIS A 139 -10.33 8.61 13.45
N GLY A 140 -9.36 9.11 12.69
CA GLY A 140 -8.77 10.44 12.91
C GLY A 140 -7.88 10.53 14.15
N ASN A 141 -7.43 9.41 14.72
CA ASN A 141 -6.59 9.40 15.91
C ASN A 141 -5.12 9.71 15.55
N ILE A 142 -4.86 10.95 15.15
CA ILE A 142 -3.51 11.39 14.74
C ILE A 142 -2.56 11.61 15.93
N LEU A 143 -3.05 11.52 17.16
CA LEU A 143 -2.30 11.83 18.38
C LEU A 143 -1.02 11.01 18.50
N GLN A 144 -1.00 9.78 18.00
CA GLN A 144 0.19 8.93 18.01
C GLN A 144 1.33 9.43 17.10
N TYR A 145 1.06 10.37 16.20
CA TYR A 145 2.03 11.00 15.31
C TYR A 145 2.38 12.43 15.72
N VAL A 146 1.72 12.98 16.74
CA VAL A 146 2.06 14.29 17.28
C VAL A 146 3.45 14.20 17.92
N ARG A 147 4.34 15.14 17.54
CA ARG A 147 5.66 15.27 18.14
C ARG A 147 5.63 16.36 19.19
N THR A 148 6.41 16.17 20.25
CA THR A 148 6.65 17.18 21.26
C THR A 148 8.12 17.56 21.20
N GLU A 149 8.39 18.86 21.08
CA GLU A 149 9.74 19.41 21.05
C GLU A 149 9.89 20.48 22.11
N ASP A 150 11.03 20.46 22.80
CA ASP A 150 11.34 21.39 23.87
C ASP A 150 11.34 22.83 23.34
N GLY A 151 10.49 23.68 23.94
CA GLY A 151 10.34 25.09 23.55
C GLY A 151 9.36 25.37 22.41
N LEU A 152 8.90 24.36 21.66
CA LEU A 152 7.90 24.49 20.60
C LEU A 152 6.52 23.91 20.98
N GLY A 153 6.48 23.04 21.99
CA GLY A 153 5.25 22.36 22.41
C GLY A 153 4.90 21.17 21.49
N SER A 154 3.65 20.74 21.53
CA SER A 154 3.17 19.62 20.72
C SER A 154 2.67 20.11 19.37
N PHE A 155 3.18 19.52 18.29
CA PHE A 155 2.79 19.87 16.92
C PHE A 155 2.63 18.62 16.05
N PHE A 156 1.89 18.78 14.97
CA PHE A 156 1.73 17.77 13.93
C PHE A 156 1.97 18.42 12.57
N THR A 157 2.90 17.85 11.81
CA THR A 157 3.10 18.16 10.39
C THR A 157 2.96 16.87 9.58
N PRO A 158 2.68 16.94 8.27
CA PRO A 158 2.58 15.73 7.44
C PRO A 158 3.81 14.82 7.54
N GLU A 159 5.02 15.37 7.71
CA GLU A 159 6.30 14.65 7.84
C GLU A 159 6.33 13.71 9.04
N CYS A 160 5.51 13.95 10.06
CA CYS A 160 5.35 13.02 11.18
C CYS A 160 4.84 11.64 10.72
N CYS A 161 4.18 11.56 9.55
CA CYS A 161 3.72 10.32 8.92
C CYS A 161 4.65 9.81 7.80
N ARG A 162 5.82 10.42 7.58
CA ARG A 162 6.74 10.04 6.49
C ARG A 162 7.16 8.57 6.54
N ASP A 163 7.60 8.11 7.71
CA ASP A 163 8.06 6.72 7.88
C ASP A 163 6.91 5.72 7.68
N LEU A 164 5.72 6.09 8.15
CA LEU A 164 4.51 5.30 7.90
C LEU A 164 4.22 5.21 6.40
N ALA A 165 4.28 6.32 5.68
CA ALA A 165 4.03 6.35 4.25
C ALA A 165 5.06 5.51 3.47
N ASN A 166 6.33 5.55 3.87
CA ASN A 166 7.40 4.72 3.30
C ASN A 166 7.17 3.22 3.54
N ASN A 167 6.77 2.86 4.76
CA ASN A 167 6.43 1.47 5.10
C ASN A 167 5.21 1.01 4.28
N LEU A 168 4.13 1.79 4.25
CA LEU A 168 2.92 1.47 3.49
C LEU A 168 3.16 1.39 1.98
N HIS A 169 4.03 2.24 1.43
CA HIS A 169 4.46 2.15 0.04
C HIS A 169 5.14 0.79 -0.24
N THR A 170 6.11 0.42 0.59
CA THR A 170 6.86 -0.85 0.45
C THR A 170 5.94 -2.06 0.59
N ILE A 171 5.11 -2.07 1.63
CA ILE A 171 4.10 -3.11 1.90
C ILE A 171 3.14 -3.23 0.71
N SER A 172 2.64 -2.09 0.20
CA SER A 172 1.70 -2.08 -0.92
C SER A 172 2.33 -2.66 -2.18
N ARG A 173 3.62 -2.39 -2.46
CA ARG A 173 4.30 -2.97 -3.62
C ARG A 173 4.37 -4.50 -3.53
N ASN A 174 4.78 -5.02 -2.36
CA ASN A 174 4.85 -6.46 -2.13
C ASN A 174 3.47 -7.10 -2.26
N TRP A 175 2.46 -6.49 -1.64
CA TRP A 175 1.08 -6.94 -1.67
C TRP A 175 0.52 -7.03 -3.10
N VAL A 176 0.65 -5.98 -3.92
CA VAL A 176 0.09 -6.01 -5.27
C VAL A 176 0.78 -7.07 -6.13
N ALA A 177 2.08 -7.27 -5.95
CA ALA A 177 2.83 -8.31 -6.66
C ALA A 177 2.33 -9.72 -6.31
N SER A 178 2.22 -10.04 -5.03
CA SER A 178 1.79 -11.37 -4.59
C SER A 178 0.30 -11.61 -4.82
N LEU A 179 -0.56 -10.61 -4.57
CA LEU A 179 -1.98 -10.68 -4.86
C LEU A 179 -2.22 -10.83 -6.37
N GLY A 180 -1.49 -10.11 -7.22
CA GLY A 180 -1.57 -10.24 -8.66
C GLY A 180 -1.21 -11.64 -9.14
N ALA A 181 -0.13 -12.22 -8.62
CA ALA A 181 0.26 -13.60 -8.90
C ALA A 181 -0.81 -14.60 -8.45
N PHE A 182 -1.37 -14.42 -7.25
CA PHE A 182 -2.49 -15.21 -6.74
C PHE A 182 -3.71 -15.11 -7.65
N ARG A 183 -4.13 -13.90 -8.02
CA ARG A 183 -5.30 -13.65 -8.88
C ARG A 183 -5.15 -14.30 -10.25
N LYS A 184 -3.99 -14.19 -10.89
CA LYS A 184 -3.72 -14.87 -12.18
C LYS A 184 -3.84 -16.39 -12.06
N LYS A 185 -3.26 -16.97 -11.01
CA LYS A 185 -3.31 -18.41 -10.76
C LYS A 185 -4.72 -18.92 -10.44
N THR A 186 -5.45 -18.21 -9.58
CA THR A 186 -6.71 -18.68 -9.00
C THR A 186 -7.92 -18.31 -9.85
N LEU A 187 -7.91 -17.14 -10.48
CA LEU A 187 -9.03 -16.60 -11.26
C LEU A 187 -8.81 -16.72 -12.78
N GLY A 188 -7.67 -17.24 -13.23
CA GLY A 188 -7.37 -17.41 -14.66
C GLY A 188 -7.21 -16.10 -15.43
N LEU A 189 -6.88 -15.01 -14.74
CA LEU A 189 -6.64 -13.70 -15.36
C LEU A 189 -5.33 -13.71 -16.17
N ARG A 190 -5.33 -13.03 -17.31
CA ARG A 190 -4.13 -12.83 -18.16
C ARG A 190 -3.32 -11.63 -17.67
#